data_AF-A0A094S8S0-F1
#
_entry.id   AF-A0A094S8S0-F1
#
_cell.length_a   1.000
_cell.length_b   1.000
_cell.length_c   1.000
_cell.angle_alpha   90.00
_cell.angle_beta   90.00
_cell.angle_gamma   90.00
#
_symmetry.space_group_name_H-M   'P 1'
#
loop_
_entity.id
_entity.type
_entity.pdbx_description
1 polymer ?
#
loop_
_entity_poly.entity_id
_entity_poly.type
_entity_poly.pdbx_seq_one_letter_code
_entity_poly.pdbx_strand_id
1 'polypeptide(L)'
;EFTIGGKMGNSILEAARKSQGISQVQLARKAKTFQANISMTESGATDPGISTVERYLSPLGFTLLAIPTTKSAVAEIAIRIGESVKENKFARAFRLIIQLHDDLKSVEPGICVALTVAPAPSTGSVRHDALLAGVVEKVLSERKLPIPKWVSEDSRRLPEPWVVDKYETEAKLIAVRTPKALLKHNVILDVQEFESV
;
A
#
# COMPACT_ATOMS: atom_id res chain seq x y z
N GLU A 1 29.44 6.76 9.83
CA GLU A 1 28.23 7.60 9.92
C GLU A 1 27.49 7.51 8.60
N PHE A 2 26.35 6.80 8.57
CA PHE A 2 25.49 6.73 7.38
C PHE A 2 24.28 7.63 7.62
N THR A 3 24.37 8.85 7.11
CA THR A 3 23.21 9.72 6.96
C THR A 3 22.40 9.19 5.77
N ILE A 4 21.39 8.34 6.02
CA ILE A 4 20.38 8.01 5.01
C ILE A 4 19.46 9.24 4.90
N GLY A 5 19.98 10.26 4.23
CA GLY A 5 19.34 11.52 3.94
C GLY A 5 18.38 11.40 2.76
N GLY A 6 17.20 10.86 3.03
CA GLY A 6 15.98 11.21 2.32
C GLY A 6 14.92 11.35 3.40
N LYS A 7 14.31 12.54 3.54
CA LYS A 7 13.22 12.76 4.51
C LYS A 7 12.13 11.75 4.22
N MET A 8 12.14 10.59 4.89
CA MET A 8 10.97 9.74 5.00
C MET A 8 10.02 10.55 5.86
N GLY A 9 9.05 11.21 5.22
CA GLY A 9 7.85 11.65 5.92
C GLY A 9 7.32 10.49 6.77
N ASN A 10 6.72 10.77 7.92
CA ASN A 10 6.27 9.70 8.81
C ASN A 10 5.07 8.97 8.18
N SER A 11 5.39 8.02 7.31
CA SER A 11 4.50 7.33 6.39
C SER A 11 3.42 6.55 7.13
N ILE A 12 3.69 6.13 8.37
CA ILE A 12 2.76 5.39 9.22
C ILE A 12 1.55 6.26 9.58
N LEU A 13 1.77 7.52 10.01
CA LEU A 13 0.68 8.41 10.37
C LEU A 13 -0.14 8.80 9.15
N GLU A 14 0.55 9.16 8.06
CA GLU A 14 -0.10 9.54 6.82
C GLU A 14 -0.92 8.38 6.23
N ALA A 15 -0.37 7.16 6.23
CA ALA A 15 -1.05 5.96 5.75
C ALA A 15 -2.29 5.64 6.59
N ALA A 16 -2.18 5.66 7.92
CA ALA A 16 -3.32 5.44 8.82
C ALA A 16 -4.42 6.48 8.56
N ARG A 17 -4.05 7.76 8.46
CA ARG A 17 -4.98 8.85 8.17
C ARG A 17 -5.69 8.68 6.83
N LYS A 18 -4.92 8.46 5.75
CA LYS A 18 -5.47 8.32 4.40
C LYS A 18 -6.30 7.04 4.23
N SER A 19 -5.97 5.96 4.94
CA SER A 19 -6.77 4.73 4.92
C SER A 19 -8.18 4.93 5.49
N GLN A 20 -8.35 5.89 6.41
CA GLN A 20 -9.63 6.29 6.98
C GLN A 20 -10.33 7.40 6.17
N GLY A 21 -9.75 7.86 5.06
CA GLY A 21 -10.33 8.91 4.21
C GLY A 21 -10.45 10.29 4.88
N ILE A 22 -9.71 10.56 5.95
CA ILE A 22 -9.81 11.84 6.67
C ILE A 22 -8.67 12.81 6.31
N SER A 23 -8.95 14.11 6.39
CA SER A 23 -7.98 15.20 6.19
C SER A 23 -7.09 15.43 7.42
N GLN A 24 -5.96 16.14 7.21
CA GLN A 24 -5.09 16.56 8.32
C GLN A 24 -5.82 17.44 9.34
N VAL A 25 -6.77 18.28 8.90
CA VAL A 25 -7.59 19.12 9.79
C VAL A 25 -8.48 18.26 10.69
N GLN A 26 -9.10 17.21 10.14
CA GLN A 26 -9.94 16.29 10.91
C GLN A 26 -9.09 15.48 11.91
N LEU A 27 -7.90 15.01 11.51
CA LEU A 27 -6.97 14.36 12.42
C LEU A 27 -6.54 15.31 13.54
N ALA A 28 -6.16 16.55 13.22
CA ALA A 28 -5.75 17.54 14.21
C ALA A 28 -6.83 17.79 15.27
N ARG A 29 -8.11 17.89 14.86
CA ARG A 29 -9.26 17.99 15.76
C ARG A 29 -9.40 16.76 16.67
N LYS A 30 -9.32 15.55 16.12
CA LYS A 30 -9.40 14.29 16.88
C LYS A 30 -8.25 14.15 17.88
N ALA A 31 -7.04 14.53 17.47
CA ALA A 31 -5.82 14.45 18.27
C ALA A 31 -5.61 15.66 19.20
N LYS A 32 -6.54 16.63 19.22
CA LYS A 32 -6.47 17.87 20.02
C LYS A 32 -5.14 18.62 19.81
N THR A 33 -4.76 18.80 18.56
CA THR A 33 -3.53 19.50 18.13
C THR A 33 -3.84 20.44 16.97
N PHE A 34 -2.84 21.17 16.49
CA PHE A 34 -2.96 22.04 15.32
C PHE A 34 -2.66 21.28 14.01
N GLN A 35 -3.32 21.66 12.92
CA GLN A 35 -3.07 21.04 11.60
C GLN A 35 -1.60 21.20 11.16
N ALA A 36 -0.95 22.32 11.51
CA ALA A 36 0.46 22.53 11.24
C ALA A 36 1.34 21.43 11.86
N ASN A 37 1.03 20.96 13.08
CA ASN A 37 1.79 19.89 13.74
C ASN A 37 1.64 18.56 12.99
N ILE A 38 0.43 18.24 12.52
CA ILE A 38 0.17 17.05 11.70
C ILE A 38 0.95 17.15 10.39
N SER A 39 0.86 18.28 9.69
CA SER A 39 1.55 18.50 8.43
C SER A 39 3.07 18.38 8.57
N MET A 40 3.67 18.99 9.60
CA MET A 40 5.10 18.88 9.88
C MET A 40 5.52 17.45 10.20
N THR A 41 4.68 16.71 10.93
CA THR A 41 4.93 15.30 11.24
C THR A 41 4.86 14.42 9.99
N GLU A 42 3.80 14.53 9.19
CA GLU A 42 3.61 13.72 7.98
C GLU A 42 4.70 14.03 6.92
N SER A 43 5.09 15.29 6.76
CA SER A 43 6.15 15.68 5.82
C SER A 43 7.58 15.36 6.30
N GLY A 44 7.76 14.88 7.53
CA GLY A 44 9.07 14.65 8.13
C GLY A 44 9.84 15.96 8.41
N ALA A 45 9.13 17.09 8.52
CA ALA A 45 9.72 18.35 8.96
C ALA A 45 10.04 18.35 10.47
N THR A 46 9.39 17.47 11.24
CA THR A 46 9.67 17.21 12.65
C THR A 46 9.83 15.71 12.87
N ASP A 47 10.71 15.33 13.79
CA ASP A 47 10.84 13.94 14.28
C ASP A 47 9.99 13.78 15.56
N PRO A 48 8.75 13.24 15.48
CA PRO A 48 7.90 13.09 16.65
C PRO A 48 8.38 11.95 17.54
N GLY A 49 8.39 12.16 18.86
CA GLY A 49 8.55 11.05 19.81
C GLY A 49 7.42 10.02 19.69
N ILE A 50 7.68 8.78 20.09
CA ILE A 50 6.73 7.65 20.03
C ILE A 50 5.37 8.01 20.66
N SER A 51 5.39 8.66 21.83
CA SER A 51 4.17 9.10 22.52
C SER A 51 3.31 10.08 21.70
N THR A 52 3.93 10.87 20.84
CA THR A 52 3.21 11.79 19.93
C THR A 52 2.57 11.01 18.80
N VAL A 53 3.28 10.04 18.23
CA VAL A 53 2.75 9.15 17.18
C VAL A 53 1.56 8.35 17.71
N GLU A 54 1.67 7.74 18.90
CA GLU A 54 0.58 7.01 19.55
C GLU A 54 -0.63 7.91 19.84
N ARG A 55 -0.39 9.14 20.33
CA ARG A 55 -1.45 10.13 20.54
C ARG A 55 -2.17 10.50 19.25
N TYR A 56 -1.48 10.52 18.11
CA TYR A 56 -2.10 10.83 16.82
C TYR A 56 -2.81 9.63 16.19
N LEU A 57 -2.32 8.40 16.42
CA LEU A 57 -2.89 7.16 15.89
C LEU A 57 -4.11 6.66 16.69
N SER A 58 -4.10 6.79 18.02
CA SER A 58 -5.15 6.24 18.89
C SER A 58 -6.57 6.75 18.59
N PRO A 59 -6.81 8.04 18.24
CA PRO A 59 -8.16 8.52 17.87
C PRO A 59 -8.66 7.97 16.53
N LEU A 60 -7.79 7.31 15.76
CA LEU A 60 -8.09 6.62 14.51
C LEU A 60 -8.32 5.12 14.72
N GLY A 61 -8.17 4.61 15.95
CA GLY A 61 -8.29 3.19 16.27
C GLY A 61 -7.04 2.38 15.90
N PHE A 62 -5.89 3.02 15.71
CA PHE A 62 -4.62 2.35 15.41
C PHE A 62 -3.77 2.19 16.68
N THR A 63 -3.09 1.05 16.77
CA THR A 63 -2.08 0.76 17.80
C THR A 63 -0.72 0.59 17.12
N LEU A 64 0.33 1.11 17.76
CA LEU A 64 1.70 0.94 17.28
C LEU A 64 2.24 -0.40 17.76
N LEU A 65 2.80 -1.19 16.83
CA LEU A 65 3.38 -2.50 17.11
C LEU A 65 4.76 -2.59 16.44
N ALA A 66 5.75 -3.08 17.18
CA ALA A 66 7.04 -3.44 16.61
C ALA A 66 6.98 -4.87 16.04
N ILE A 67 7.36 -5.03 14.79
CA ILE A 67 7.43 -6.33 14.09
C ILE A 67 8.89 -6.53 13.66
N PRO A 68 9.48 -7.72 13.81
CA PRO A 68 10.91 -7.95 13.55
C PRO A 68 11.19 -8.07 12.03
N THR A 69 11.01 -6.99 11.30
CA THR A 69 11.27 -6.89 9.86
C THR A 69 11.67 -5.48 9.46
N THR A 70 12.44 -5.37 8.39
CA THR A 70 12.78 -4.10 7.74
C THR A 70 11.95 -3.84 6.48
N LYS A 71 11.06 -4.78 6.12
CA LYS A 71 10.16 -4.64 4.96
C LYS A 71 9.01 -3.69 5.28
N SER A 72 8.63 -2.87 4.30
CA SER A 72 7.51 -1.93 4.43
C SER A 72 6.16 -2.64 4.46
N ALA A 73 5.22 -2.10 5.23
CA ALA A 73 3.83 -2.52 5.17
C ALA A 73 3.19 -2.09 3.84
N VAL A 74 2.15 -2.82 3.40
CA VAL A 74 1.40 -2.49 2.19
C VAL A 74 0.88 -1.05 2.22
N ALA A 75 0.42 -0.60 3.39
CA ALA A 75 -0.12 0.75 3.55
C ALA A 75 0.90 1.86 3.29
N GLU A 76 2.18 1.64 3.62
CA GLU A 76 3.27 2.56 3.30
C GLU A 76 3.63 2.51 1.81
N ILE A 77 3.68 1.32 1.22
CA ILE A 77 3.94 1.17 -0.22
C ILE A 77 2.86 1.87 -1.06
N ALA A 78 1.60 1.83 -0.63
CA ALA A 78 0.50 2.54 -1.29
C ALA A 78 0.73 4.06 -1.34
N ILE A 79 1.29 4.67 -0.29
CA ILE A 79 1.65 6.11 -0.30
C ILE A 79 2.69 6.38 -1.39
N ARG A 80 3.75 5.58 -1.44
CA ARG A 80 4.85 5.72 -2.42
C ARG A 80 4.40 5.48 -3.87
N ILE A 81 3.46 4.53 -4.06
CA ILE A 81 2.80 4.32 -5.35
C ILE A 81 2.00 5.57 -5.71
N GLY A 82 1.21 6.12 -4.79
CA GLY A 82 0.40 7.31 -5.04
C GLY A 82 1.24 8.55 -5.38
N GLU A 83 2.39 8.73 -4.74
CA GLU A 83 3.38 9.76 -5.13
C GLU A 83 3.86 9.55 -6.56
N SER A 84 4.25 8.31 -6.91
CA SER A 84 4.72 7.98 -8.25
C SER A 84 3.62 8.19 -9.31
N VAL A 85 2.38 7.87 -8.99
CA VAL A 85 1.19 8.11 -9.85
C VAL A 85 0.97 9.59 -10.05
N LYS A 86 1.00 10.39 -8.96
CA LYS A 86 0.83 11.85 -9.01
C LYS A 86 1.90 12.52 -9.89
N GLU A 87 3.11 11.99 -9.89
CA GLU A 87 4.23 12.46 -10.70
C GLU A 87 4.28 11.87 -12.12
N ASN A 88 3.25 11.11 -12.53
CA ASN A 88 3.20 10.37 -13.82
C ASN A 88 4.36 9.38 -14.04
N LYS A 89 5.02 8.92 -12.97
CA LYS A 89 6.12 7.95 -13.00
C LYS A 89 5.57 6.51 -12.93
N PHE A 90 4.74 6.12 -13.90
CA PHE A 90 4.04 4.82 -13.90
C PHE A 90 4.97 3.60 -13.85
N ALA A 91 6.12 3.64 -14.53
CA ALA A 91 7.11 2.56 -14.45
C ALA A 91 7.67 2.37 -13.03
N ARG A 92 7.84 3.47 -12.29
CA ARG A 92 8.25 3.42 -10.87
C ARG A 92 7.12 2.87 -9.99
N ALA A 93 5.88 3.30 -10.23
CA ALA A 93 4.71 2.76 -9.53
C ALA A 93 4.59 1.25 -9.72
N PHE A 94 4.76 0.75 -10.96
CA PHE A 94 4.74 -0.67 -11.26
C PHE A 94 5.88 -1.43 -10.57
N ARG A 95 7.12 -0.90 -10.61
CA ARG A 95 8.25 -1.50 -9.89
C ARG A 95 8.01 -1.64 -8.38
N LEU A 96 7.36 -0.65 -7.75
CA LEU A 96 7.01 -0.73 -6.33
C LEU A 96 6.03 -1.87 -6.04
N ILE A 97 5.13 -2.19 -6.97
CA ILE A 97 4.18 -3.29 -6.84
C ILE A 97 4.89 -4.64 -6.97
N ILE A 98 5.82 -4.78 -7.91
CA ILE A 98 6.64 -5.99 -8.06
C ILE A 98 7.53 -6.18 -6.82
N GLN A 99 8.21 -5.13 -6.35
CA GLN A 99 9.00 -5.19 -5.12
C GLN A 99 8.15 -5.60 -3.91
N LEU A 100 6.90 -5.12 -3.80
CA LEU A 100 6.00 -5.53 -2.73
C LEU A 100 5.67 -7.02 -2.82
N HIS A 101 5.38 -7.55 -4.01
CA HIS A 101 5.16 -8.98 -4.21
C HIS A 101 6.35 -9.80 -3.69
N ASP A 102 7.57 -9.42 -4.06
CA ASP A 102 8.79 -10.13 -3.67
C ASP A 102 9.07 -10.00 -2.18
N ASP A 103 8.89 -8.80 -1.61
CA ASP A 103 9.04 -8.55 -0.19
C ASP A 103 8.08 -9.41 0.63
N LEU A 104 6.80 -9.49 0.24
CA LEU A 104 5.80 -10.31 0.94
C LEU A 104 6.10 -11.81 0.82
N LYS A 105 6.66 -12.29 -0.31
CA LYS A 105 7.09 -13.68 -0.45
C LYS A 105 8.34 -14.01 0.36
N SER A 106 9.23 -13.04 0.55
CA SER A 106 10.51 -13.24 1.24
C SER A 106 10.41 -13.36 2.77
N VAL A 107 9.32 -12.89 3.37
CA VAL A 107 9.14 -12.88 4.84
C VAL A 107 8.37 -14.09 5.36
N GLU A 108 8.58 -14.41 6.63
CA GLU A 108 7.84 -15.45 7.36
C GLU A 108 6.31 -15.23 7.30
N PRO A 109 5.48 -16.29 7.33
CA PRO A 109 4.03 -16.18 7.13
C PRO A 109 3.33 -15.21 8.09
N GLY A 110 3.71 -15.22 9.37
CA GLY A 110 3.14 -14.29 10.36
C GLY A 110 3.49 -12.83 10.08
N ILE A 111 4.72 -12.56 9.63
CA ILE A 111 5.16 -11.21 9.24
C ILE A 111 4.42 -10.77 7.98
N CYS A 112 4.24 -11.67 7.00
CA CYS A 112 3.46 -11.38 5.79
C CYS A 112 2.04 -10.94 6.12
N VAL A 113 1.36 -11.63 7.04
CA VAL A 113 0.03 -11.20 7.51
C VAL A 113 0.14 -9.82 8.14
N ALA A 114 1.06 -9.61 9.09
CA ALA A 114 1.19 -8.35 9.80
C ALA A 114 1.43 -7.14 8.86
N LEU A 115 2.23 -7.29 7.80
CA LEU A 115 2.48 -6.25 6.80
C LEU A 115 1.26 -5.90 5.92
N THR A 116 0.23 -6.74 5.91
CA THR A 116 -0.98 -6.58 5.07
C THR A 116 -2.23 -6.20 5.86
N VAL A 117 -2.21 -6.33 7.20
CA VAL A 117 -3.39 -6.10 8.07
C VAL A 117 -3.91 -4.67 7.97
N ALA A 118 -3.02 -3.67 7.97
CA ALA A 118 -3.42 -2.27 7.87
C ALA A 118 -4.00 -1.98 6.47
N PRO A 119 -5.19 -1.38 6.36
CA PRO A 119 -5.77 -1.04 5.08
C PRO A 119 -4.88 -0.10 4.28
N ALA A 120 -4.65 -0.42 3.01
CA ALA A 120 -3.90 0.45 2.13
C ALA A 120 -4.70 1.74 1.88
N PRO A 121 -4.12 2.95 2.04
CA PRO A 121 -4.74 4.17 1.54
C PRO A 121 -4.92 4.11 0.02
N SER A 122 -5.80 4.94 -0.52
CA SER A 122 -5.88 5.10 -1.98
C SER A 122 -4.59 5.72 -2.51
N THR A 123 -4.09 5.15 -3.59
CA THR A 123 -2.98 5.67 -4.39
C THR A 123 -3.39 6.88 -5.25
N GLY A 124 -4.68 7.24 -5.26
CA GLY A 124 -5.23 8.22 -6.19
C GLY A 124 -5.51 7.66 -7.59
N SER A 125 -5.29 6.36 -7.81
CA SER A 125 -5.61 5.66 -9.04
C SER A 125 -6.32 4.33 -8.72
N VAL A 126 -7.59 4.24 -9.10
CA VAL A 126 -8.40 3.01 -8.92
C VAL A 126 -7.74 1.77 -9.55
N ARG A 127 -7.01 1.96 -10.65
CA ARG A 127 -6.24 0.90 -11.33
C ARG A 127 -5.11 0.36 -10.45
N HIS A 128 -4.31 1.25 -9.85
CA HIS A 128 -3.23 0.83 -8.95
C HIS A 128 -3.77 0.31 -7.63
N ASP A 129 -4.89 0.84 -7.13
CA ASP A 129 -5.57 0.34 -5.93
C ASP A 129 -6.07 -1.10 -6.12
N ALA A 130 -6.65 -1.42 -7.29
CA ALA A 130 -7.10 -2.76 -7.65
C ALA A 130 -5.92 -3.74 -7.88
N LEU A 131 -4.86 -3.29 -8.55
CA LEU A 131 -3.65 -4.10 -8.74
C LEU A 131 -2.95 -4.39 -7.41
N LEU A 132 -2.84 -3.40 -6.51
CA LEU A 132 -2.29 -3.58 -5.17
C LEU A 132 -3.07 -4.64 -4.37
N ALA A 133 -4.40 -4.55 -4.38
CA ALA A 133 -5.26 -5.54 -3.73
C ALA A 133 -5.10 -6.93 -4.34
N GLY A 134 -5.07 -7.03 -5.68
CA GLY A 134 -4.87 -8.31 -6.37
C GLY A 134 -3.52 -8.97 -6.09
N VAL A 135 -2.45 -8.19 -5.97
CA VAL A 135 -1.12 -8.70 -5.58
C VAL A 135 -1.13 -9.22 -4.14
N VAL A 136 -1.73 -8.48 -3.21
CA VAL A 136 -1.88 -8.93 -1.82
C VAL A 136 -2.71 -10.21 -1.74
N GLU A 137 -3.85 -10.26 -2.44
CA GLU A 137 -4.70 -11.46 -2.49
C GLU A 137 -3.95 -12.66 -3.09
N LYS A 138 -3.17 -12.45 -4.17
CA LYS A 138 -2.36 -13.50 -4.80
C LYS A 138 -1.38 -14.11 -3.78
N VAL A 139 -0.56 -13.29 -3.15
CA VAL A 139 0.50 -13.75 -2.24
C VAL A 139 -0.10 -14.47 -1.03
N LEU A 140 -1.15 -13.91 -0.41
CA LEU A 140 -1.78 -14.52 0.75
C LEU A 140 -2.50 -15.82 0.38
N SER A 141 -3.18 -15.88 -0.78
CA SER A 141 -3.84 -17.09 -1.26
C SER A 141 -2.87 -18.23 -1.56
N GLU A 142 -1.77 -17.94 -2.25
CA GLU A 142 -0.72 -18.92 -2.57
C GLU A 142 -0.11 -19.55 -1.31
N ARG A 143 0.02 -18.74 -0.26
CA ARG A 143 0.57 -19.15 1.04
C ARG A 143 -0.50 -19.69 2.00
N LYS A 144 -1.78 -19.75 1.60
CA LYS A 144 -2.93 -20.15 2.44
C LYS A 144 -3.05 -19.33 3.73
N LEU A 145 -2.80 -18.02 3.63
CA LEU A 145 -2.86 -17.06 4.72
C LEU A 145 -4.20 -16.29 4.73
N PRO A 146 -4.63 -15.76 5.89
CA PRO A 146 -5.85 -14.97 5.98
C PRO A 146 -5.75 -13.69 5.15
N ILE A 147 -6.79 -13.40 4.36
CA ILE A 147 -6.88 -12.20 3.53
C ILE A 147 -7.59 -11.09 4.33
N PRO A 148 -6.97 -9.91 4.51
CA PRO A 148 -7.61 -8.77 5.16
C PRO A 148 -8.87 -8.32 4.43
N LYS A 149 -9.90 -7.91 5.19
CA LYS A 149 -11.20 -7.49 4.62
C LYS A 149 -11.08 -6.38 3.56
N TRP A 150 -10.15 -5.44 3.75
CA TRP A 150 -9.98 -4.30 2.85
C TRP A 150 -9.62 -4.71 1.42
N VAL A 151 -8.98 -5.87 1.25
CA VAL A 151 -8.57 -6.38 -0.06
C VAL A 151 -9.80 -6.65 -0.92
N SER A 152 -10.87 -7.20 -0.33
CA SER A 152 -12.09 -7.59 -1.04
C SER A 152 -13.15 -6.49 -1.11
N GLU A 153 -12.83 -5.26 -0.70
CA GLU A 153 -13.76 -4.12 -0.84
C GLU A 153 -14.07 -3.82 -2.31
N ASP A 154 -15.29 -3.37 -2.60
CA ASP A 154 -15.69 -3.02 -3.97
C ASP A 154 -14.83 -1.90 -4.57
N SER A 155 -14.30 -1.01 -3.72
CA SER A 155 -13.34 0.04 -4.10
C SER A 155 -12.03 -0.50 -4.67
N ARG A 156 -11.73 -1.79 -4.46
CA ARG A 156 -10.55 -2.50 -4.96
C ARG A 156 -10.82 -3.33 -6.19
N ARG A 157 -12.00 -3.20 -6.79
CA ARG A 157 -12.38 -3.95 -7.99
C ARG A 157 -12.72 -2.95 -9.09
N LEU A 158 -12.11 -3.13 -10.26
CA LEU A 158 -12.42 -2.27 -11.40
C LEU A 158 -13.78 -2.64 -11.99
N PRO A 159 -14.56 -1.67 -12.50
CA PRO A 159 -15.82 -1.97 -13.19
C PRO A 159 -15.58 -2.71 -14.51
N GLU A 160 -14.44 -2.46 -15.16
CA GLU A 160 -14.04 -3.08 -16.43
C GLU A 160 -12.64 -3.68 -16.32
N PRO A 161 -12.35 -4.78 -17.02
CA PRO A 161 -11.02 -5.37 -17.06
C PRO A 161 -9.95 -4.39 -17.55
N TRP A 162 -8.84 -4.30 -16.82
CA TRP A 162 -7.69 -3.49 -17.17
C TRP A 162 -6.46 -4.36 -17.46
N VAL A 163 -5.95 -4.27 -18.69
CA VAL A 163 -4.64 -4.84 -19.06
C VAL A 163 -3.54 -3.88 -18.60
N VAL A 164 -2.68 -4.34 -17.70
CA VAL A 164 -1.64 -3.51 -17.09
C VAL A 164 -0.56 -3.15 -18.11
N ASP A 165 -0.16 -4.11 -18.95
CA ASP A 165 0.72 -3.86 -20.08
C ASP A 165 -0.02 -3.03 -21.15
N LYS A 166 0.58 -1.90 -21.52
CA LYS A 166 0.01 -0.98 -22.52
C LYS A 166 0.29 -1.41 -23.95
N TYR A 167 1.28 -2.29 -24.16
CA TYR A 167 1.69 -2.76 -25.48
C TYR A 167 1.01 -4.08 -25.85
N GLU A 168 0.45 -4.79 -24.87
CA GLU A 168 -0.32 -5.99 -25.15
C GLU A 168 -1.67 -5.65 -25.79
N THR A 169 -1.96 -6.33 -26.90
CA THR A 169 -3.24 -6.22 -27.62
C THR A 169 -4.11 -7.46 -27.45
N GLU A 170 -3.55 -8.59 -27.03
CA GLU A 170 -4.24 -9.86 -26.87
C GLU A 170 -4.64 -10.15 -25.41
N ALA A 171 -5.50 -9.30 -24.85
CA ALA A 171 -5.98 -9.40 -23.47
C ALA A 171 -6.50 -10.79 -23.08
N LYS A 172 -7.10 -11.52 -24.03
CA LYS A 172 -7.60 -12.89 -23.80
C LYS A 172 -6.50 -13.90 -23.57
N LEU A 173 -5.35 -13.77 -24.24
CA LEU A 173 -4.22 -14.68 -24.03
C LEU A 173 -3.57 -14.44 -22.67
N ILE A 174 -3.34 -13.17 -22.30
CA ILE A 174 -2.81 -12.83 -20.98
C ILE A 174 -3.77 -13.24 -19.86
N ALA A 175 -5.08 -13.07 -20.06
CA ALA A 175 -6.08 -13.44 -19.05
C ALA A 175 -6.00 -14.92 -18.66
N VAL A 176 -5.60 -15.82 -19.57
CA VAL A 176 -5.41 -17.25 -19.27
C VAL A 176 -4.25 -17.49 -18.30
N ARG A 177 -3.19 -16.67 -18.39
CA ARG A 177 -2.00 -16.74 -17.53
C ARG A 177 -2.10 -15.86 -16.29
N THR A 178 -3.07 -14.95 -16.25
CA THR A 178 -3.26 -14.03 -15.14
C THR A 178 -3.67 -14.79 -13.87
N PRO A 179 -3.03 -14.54 -12.72
CA PRO A 179 -3.43 -15.16 -11.46
C PRO A 179 -4.90 -14.87 -11.12
N LYS A 180 -5.63 -15.90 -10.63
CA LYS A 180 -7.06 -15.78 -10.29
C LYS A 180 -7.38 -14.62 -9.34
N ALA A 181 -6.46 -14.33 -8.42
CA ALA A 181 -6.57 -13.19 -7.51
C ALA A 181 -6.70 -11.87 -8.28
N LEU A 182 -5.82 -11.59 -9.24
CA LEU A 182 -5.87 -10.36 -10.05
C LEU A 182 -7.14 -10.29 -10.89
N LEU A 183 -7.57 -11.41 -11.47
CA LEU A 183 -8.83 -11.47 -12.24
C LEU A 183 -10.06 -11.08 -11.41
N LYS A 184 -10.10 -11.43 -10.10
CA LYS A 184 -11.22 -11.01 -9.22
C LYS A 184 -11.32 -9.49 -9.08
N HIS A 185 -10.20 -8.78 -9.21
CA HIS A 185 -10.12 -7.32 -9.18
C HIS A 185 -10.24 -6.68 -10.57
N ASN A 186 -10.54 -7.46 -11.61
CA ASN A 186 -10.56 -7.02 -13.00
C ASN A 186 -9.20 -6.47 -13.46
N VAL A 187 -8.11 -7.06 -12.99
CA VAL A 187 -6.74 -6.74 -13.41
C VAL A 187 -6.18 -7.90 -14.22
N ILE A 188 -5.64 -7.60 -15.40
CA ILE A 188 -5.04 -8.56 -16.34
C ILE A 188 -3.54 -8.25 -16.43
N LEU A 189 -2.72 -9.21 -16.01
CA LEU A 189 -1.26 -9.10 -15.95
C LEU A 189 -0.67 -10.51 -16.11
N ASP A 190 0.32 -10.66 -16.98
CA ASP A 190 0.99 -11.96 -17.15
C ASP A 190 1.72 -12.33 -15.86
N VAL A 191 1.63 -13.58 -15.44
CA VAL A 191 2.32 -14.09 -14.25
C VAL A 191 3.84 -13.95 -14.36
N GLN A 192 4.39 -13.94 -15.57
CA GLN A 192 5.82 -13.79 -15.84
C GLN A 192 6.40 -12.44 -15.36
N GLU A 193 5.56 -11.41 -15.24
CA GLU A 193 5.94 -10.10 -14.68
C GLU A 193 6.35 -10.19 -13.20
N PHE A 194 5.90 -11.23 -12.50
CA PHE A 194 6.30 -11.52 -11.12
C PHE A 194 7.52 -12.45 -11.00
N GLU A 195 8.00 -13.00 -12.12
CA GLU A 195 9.16 -13.89 -12.17
C GLU A 195 10.41 -13.18 -12.71
N SER A 196 10.21 -12.07 -13.41
CA SER A 196 11.26 -11.30 -14.09
C SER A 196 11.85 -10.21 -13.19
N VAL A 197 12.64 -10.60 -12.18
CA VAL A 197 13.48 -9.68 -11.40
C VAL A 197 14.86 -10.28 -11.13
#